data_AF-A0A950P471-F1
#
_entry.id   AF-A0A950P471-F1
#
_cell.length_a   1.000
_cell.length_b   1.000
_cell.length_c   1.000
_cell.angle_alpha   90.00
_cell.angle_beta   90.00
_cell.angle_gamma   90.00
#
_symmetry.space_group_name_H-M   'P 1'
#
loop_
_entity.id
_entity.type
_entity.pdbx_description
1 polymer ?
#
loop_
_entity_poly.entity_id
_entity_poly.type
_entity_poly.pdbx_seq_one_letter_code
_entity_poly.pdbx_strand_id
1 'polypeptide(L)'
;MTLPRLAEMKRLGKPIVMVTAYDYPSAQVAQLAGVDIVLVGDSGAMTVLGYPSTVPVSTEEMLMLASAVRRGLETPLLVGDLPFGSYEASDEQAIATAQRFIKEA
;
A
#
# COMPACT_ATOMS: atom_id res chain seq x y z
N MET A 1 0.30 -12.37 -6.97
CA MET A 1 0.11 -11.35 -8.01
C MET A 1 1.44 -10.67 -8.28
N THR A 2 1.78 -10.44 -9.54
CA THR A 2 3.07 -9.84 -9.95
C THR A 2 2.85 -8.83 -11.07
N LEU A 3 3.81 -7.93 -11.31
CA LEU A 3 3.71 -6.95 -12.40
C LEU A 3 3.49 -7.59 -13.78
N PRO A 4 4.20 -8.69 -14.17
CA PRO A 4 3.91 -9.37 -15.44
C PRO A 4 2.48 -9.92 -15.53
N ARG A 5 1.94 -10.44 -14.41
CA ARG A 5 0.57 -10.96 -14.38
C ARG A 5 -0.47 -9.86 -14.55
N LEU A 6 -0.27 -8.70 -13.92
CA LEU A 6 -1.13 -7.52 -14.12
C LEU A 6 -1.07 -7.02 -15.58
N ALA A 7 0.12 -6.99 -16.18
CA ALA A 7 0.28 -6.64 -17.59
C ALA A 7 -0.45 -7.63 -18.53
N GLU A 8 -0.42 -8.92 -18.21
CA GLU A 8 -1.19 -9.94 -18.92
C GLU A 8 -2.70 -9.72 -18.79
N MET A 9 -3.21 -9.44 -17.58
CA MET A 9 -4.62 -9.13 -17.35
C MET A 9 -5.08 -7.94 -18.19
N LYS A 10 -4.28 -6.86 -18.22
CA LYS A 10 -4.52 -5.70 -19.07
C LYS A 10 -4.60 -6.09 -20.55
N ARG A 11 -3.65 -6.88 -21.07
CA ARG A 11 -3.65 -7.35 -22.46
C ARG A 11 -4.88 -8.19 -22.80
N LEU A 12 -5.35 -8.99 -21.85
CA LEU A 12 -6.53 -9.84 -21.99
C LEU A 12 -7.86 -9.10 -21.74
N GLY A 13 -7.82 -7.79 -21.43
CA GLY A 13 -9.02 -7.02 -21.09
C GLY A 13 -9.71 -7.49 -19.79
N LYS A 14 -8.98 -8.18 -18.91
CA LYS A 14 -9.49 -8.60 -17.60
C LYS A 14 -9.40 -7.43 -16.61
N PRO A 15 -10.52 -7.01 -15.99
CA PRO A 15 -10.49 -5.99 -14.95
C PRO A 15 -9.57 -6.39 -13.80
N ILE A 16 -8.85 -5.41 -13.25
CA ILE A 16 -7.98 -5.55 -12.08
C ILE A 16 -8.71 -4.94 -10.89
N VAL A 17 -8.82 -5.68 -9.79
CA VAL A 17 -9.46 -5.25 -8.55
C VAL A 17 -8.40 -4.81 -7.55
N MET A 18 -8.48 -3.54 -7.14
CA MET A 18 -7.64 -2.97 -6.09
C MET A 18 -8.51 -2.45 -4.96
N VAL A 19 -8.13 -2.75 -3.72
CA VAL A 19 -8.80 -2.24 -2.51
C VAL A 19 -7.75 -1.69 -1.54
N THR A 20 -8.16 -0.76 -0.69
CA THR A 20 -7.31 -0.33 0.41
C THR A 20 -7.43 -1.28 1.61
N ALA A 21 -6.34 -1.43 2.36
CA ALA A 21 -6.30 -2.12 3.66
C ALA A 21 -5.23 -1.46 4.52
N TYR A 22 -5.40 -1.52 5.85
CA TYR A 22 -4.53 -0.78 6.78
C TYR A 22 -4.16 -1.58 8.03
N ASP A 23 -4.66 -2.80 8.17
CA ASP A 23 -4.36 -3.69 9.30
C ASP A 23 -4.39 -5.16 8.88
N TYR A 24 -3.98 -6.04 9.80
CA TYR A 24 -3.93 -7.48 9.55
C TYR A 24 -5.32 -8.09 9.24
N PRO A 25 -6.41 -7.79 9.98
CA PRO A 25 -7.73 -8.33 9.65
C PRO A 25 -8.26 -7.92 8.27
N SER A 26 -8.16 -6.63 7.91
CA SER A 26 -8.61 -6.15 6.59
C SER A 26 -7.79 -6.76 5.46
N ALA A 27 -6.49 -6.96 5.66
CA ALA A 27 -5.62 -7.67 4.73
C ALA A 27 -6.07 -9.14 4.52
N GLN A 28 -6.39 -9.86 5.60
CA GLN A 28 -6.90 -11.23 5.51
C GLN A 28 -8.23 -11.30 4.76
N VAL A 29 -9.14 -10.35 4.98
CA VAL A 29 -10.40 -10.28 4.23
C VAL A 29 -10.13 -10.03 2.75
N ALA A 30 -9.22 -9.11 2.40
CA ALA A 30 -8.85 -8.84 1.02
C ALA A 30 -8.19 -10.05 0.33
N GLN A 31 -7.30 -10.75 1.03
CA GLN A 31 -6.68 -12.00 0.58
C GLN A 31 -7.74 -13.05 0.25
N LEU A 32 -8.70 -13.29 1.15
CA LEU A 32 -9.77 -14.27 0.96
C LEU A 32 -10.75 -13.87 -0.15
N ALA A 33 -10.98 -12.57 -0.33
CA ALA A 33 -11.81 -12.04 -1.42
C ALA A 33 -11.14 -12.18 -2.81
N GLY A 34 -9.86 -12.53 -2.86
CA GLY A 34 -9.13 -12.73 -4.11
C GLY A 34 -8.86 -11.44 -4.89
N VAL A 35 -8.66 -10.32 -4.18
CA VAL A 35 -8.29 -9.05 -4.83
C VAL A 35 -6.91 -9.14 -5.48
N ASP A 36 -6.68 -8.38 -6.54
CA ASP A 36 -5.41 -8.43 -7.27
C ASP A 36 -4.33 -7.59 -6.56
N ILE A 37 -4.72 -6.42 -6.06
CA ILE A 37 -3.84 -5.43 -5.44
C ILE A 37 -4.43 -4.96 -4.12
N VAL A 38 -3.59 -4.84 -3.10
CA VAL A 38 -3.91 -4.19 -1.84
C VAL A 38 -3.06 -2.94 -1.70
N LEU A 39 -3.73 -1.81 -1.48
CA LEU A 39 -3.10 -0.51 -1.30
C LEU A 39 -3.13 -0.09 0.18
N VAL A 40 -1.96 0.12 0.76
CA VAL A 40 -1.79 0.85 2.02
C VAL A 40 -1.63 2.31 1.66
N GLY A 41 -2.77 2.97 1.48
CA GLY A 41 -2.81 4.35 1.01
C GLY A 41 -2.73 5.38 2.14
N ASP A 42 -2.27 6.58 1.83
CA ASP A 42 -2.23 7.70 2.79
C ASP A 42 -3.63 8.10 3.31
N SER A 43 -4.69 7.72 2.59
CA SER A 43 -6.09 7.72 3.04
C SER A 43 -6.31 7.09 4.43
N GLY A 44 -5.45 6.16 4.85
CA GLY A 44 -5.43 5.61 6.22
C GLY A 44 -5.27 6.69 7.29
N ALA A 45 -4.62 7.82 6.97
CA ALA A 45 -4.58 9.00 7.81
C ALA A 45 -5.97 9.43 8.28
N MET A 46 -6.94 9.46 7.37
CA MET A 46 -8.30 9.89 7.66
C MET A 46 -9.17 8.74 8.17
N THR A 47 -9.12 7.59 7.48
CA THR A 47 -10.05 6.49 7.72
C THR A 47 -9.67 5.61 8.91
N VAL A 48 -8.41 5.64 9.34
CA VAL A 48 -7.88 4.83 10.44
C VAL A 48 -7.38 5.70 11.58
N LEU A 49 -6.58 6.72 11.29
CA LEU A 49 -5.92 7.55 12.31
C LEU A 49 -6.75 8.79 12.72
N GLY A 50 -7.81 9.11 11.97
CA GLY A 50 -8.71 10.23 12.29
C GLY A 50 -8.14 11.62 12.02
N TYR A 51 -7.07 11.73 11.22
CA TYR A 51 -6.58 13.01 10.75
C TYR A 51 -7.60 13.71 9.83
N PRO A 52 -7.62 15.06 9.80
CA PRO A 52 -8.56 15.81 8.97
C PRO A 52 -8.22 15.76 7.47
N SER A 53 -7.02 15.32 7.11
CA SER A 53 -6.51 15.16 5.75
C SER A 53 -5.36 14.15 5.74
N THR A 54 -4.78 13.85 4.58
CA THR A 54 -3.62 12.94 4.48
C THR A 54 -2.27 13.63 4.72
N VAL A 55 -2.22 14.96 4.71
CA VAL A 55 -0.99 15.75 4.92
C VAL A 55 -0.23 15.44 6.22
N PRO A 56 -0.89 15.21 7.38
CA PRO A 56 -0.17 15.04 8.65
C PRO A 56 0.47 13.67 8.86
N VAL A 57 0.12 12.66 8.06
CA VAL A 57 0.58 11.28 8.33
C VAL A 57 2.08 11.16 8.07
N SER A 58 2.77 10.54 9.02
CA SER A 58 4.21 10.33 8.95
C SER A 58 4.59 9.05 8.22
N THR A 59 5.85 8.97 7.77
CA THR A 59 6.43 7.73 7.24
C THR A 59 6.36 6.59 8.25
N GLU A 60 6.54 6.86 9.55
CA GLU A 60 6.49 5.81 10.59
C GLU A 60 5.10 5.20 10.74
N GLU A 61 4.06 6.04 10.72
CA GLU A 61 2.67 5.57 10.76
C GLU A 61 2.34 4.73 9.53
N MET A 62 2.74 5.19 8.34
CA MET A 62 2.53 4.43 7.10
C MET A 62 3.27 3.09 7.09
N LEU A 63 4.51 3.04 7.58
CA LEU A 63 5.27 1.79 7.71
C LEU A 63 4.61 0.82 8.68
N MET A 64 4.05 1.32 9.80
CA MET A 64 3.34 0.49 10.76
C MET A 64 2.08 -0.15 10.16
N LEU A 65 1.27 0.64 9.43
CA LEU A 65 0.09 0.13 8.72
C LEU A 65 0.51 -0.86 7.62
N ALA A 66 1.55 -0.54 6.85
CA ALA A 66 2.03 -1.38 5.77
C ALA A 66 2.55 -2.73 6.28
N SER A 67 3.27 -2.74 7.40
CA SER A 67 3.76 -3.98 8.00
C SER A 67 2.65 -4.84 8.59
N ALA A 68 1.61 -4.21 9.17
CA ALA A 68 0.43 -4.93 9.63
C ALA A 68 -0.28 -5.64 8.46
N VAL A 69 -0.47 -4.94 7.33
CA VAL A 69 -1.09 -5.50 6.12
C VAL A 69 -0.23 -6.58 5.50
N ARG A 70 1.10 -6.38 5.41
CA ARG A 70 2.05 -7.34 4.85
C ARG A 70 1.93 -8.72 5.50
N ARG A 71 1.79 -8.76 6.83
CA ARG A 71 1.62 -10.01 7.59
C ARG A 71 0.33 -10.76 7.24
N GLY A 72 -0.69 -10.05 6.73
CA GLY A 72 -2.00 -10.60 6.39
C GLY A 72 -2.17 -10.97 4.91
N LEU A 73 -1.15 -10.81 4.06
CA LEU A 73 -1.24 -11.11 2.63
C LEU A 73 -0.23 -12.16 2.20
N GLU A 74 -0.66 -13.05 1.29
CA GLU A 74 0.23 -13.99 0.61
C GLU A 74 0.25 -13.77 -0.90
N THR A 75 -0.91 -13.44 -1.48
CA THR A 75 -1.10 -13.45 -2.95
C THR A 75 -1.28 -12.06 -3.58
N PRO A 76 -2.12 -11.14 -3.07
CA PRO A 76 -2.26 -9.81 -3.67
C PRO A 76 -0.93 -9.05 -3.75
N LEU A 77 -0.81 -8.19 -4.75
CA LEU A 77 0.33 -7.27 -4.82
C LEU A 77 0.12 -6.19 -3.77
N LEU A 78 1.01 -6.09 -2.79
CA LEU A 78 1.00 -5.03 -1.81
C LEU A 78 1.66 -3.77 -2.39
N VAL A 79 0.96 -2.64 -2.32
CA VAL A 79 1.45 -1.30 -2.68
C VAL A 79 1.34 -0.43 -1.44
N GLY A 80 2.38 0.35 -1.14
CA GLY A 80 2.36 1.36 -0.09
C GLY A 80 2.57 2.74 -0.67
N ASP A 81 1.74 3.70 -0.26
CA ASP A 81 1.92 5.11 -0.63
C ASP A 81 3.06 5.74 0.18
N LEU A 82 3.86 6.56 -0.49
CA LEU A 82 4.79 7.44 0.19
C LEU A 82 4.01 8.66 0.72
N PRO A 83 4.06 8.98 2.02
CA PRO A 83 3.29 10.09 2.56
C PRO A 83 3.82 11.44 2.09
N PHE A 84 2.97 12.46 2.18
CA PHE A 84 3.34 13.84 1.85
C PHE A 84 4.61 14.29 2.57
N GLY A 85 5.49 14.99 1.85
CA GLY A 85 6.79 15.48 2.33
C GLY A 85 7.91 14.43 2.34
N SER A 86 7.64 13.17 1.99
CA SER A 86 8.62 12.08 2.04
C SER A 86 9.33 11.78 0.71
N TYR A 87 8.94 12.44 -0.39
CA TYR A 87 9.49 12.14 -1.72
C TYR A 87 9.65 13.37 -2.63
N GLU A 88 9.13 14.53 -2.25
CA GLU A 88 9.01 15.69 -3.13
C GLU A 88 10.30 16.52 -3.24
N ALA A 89 11.25 16.38 -2.29
CA ALA A 89 12.45 17.21 -2.30
C ALA A 89 13.46 16.77 -3.37
N SER A 90 13.59 15.45 -3.61
CA SER A 90 14.46 14.91 -4.67
C SER A 90 14.20 13.42 -4.96
N ASP A 91 14.69 12.94 -6.10
CA ASP A 91 14.70 11.52 -6.46
C ASP A 91 15.42 10.67 -5.40
N GLU A 92 16.51 11.17 -4.82
CA GLU A 92 17.24 10.48 -3.75
C GLU A 92 16.40 10.34 -2.49
N GLN A 93 15.63 11.37 -2.11
CA GLN A 93 14.71 11.29 -0.98
C GLN A 93 13.60 10.27 -1.27
N ALA A 94 12.99 10.34 -2.45
CA ALA A 94 11.94 9.40 -2.87
C ALA A 94 12.42 7.94 -2.83
N ILE A 95 13.62 7.67 -3.36
CA ILE A 95 14.24 6.33 -3.33
C ILE A 95 14.54 5.91 -1.90
N ALA A 96 15.09 6.79 -1.05
CA ALA A 96 15.40 6.48 0.34
C ALA A 96 14.13 6.08 1.10
N THR A 97 13.04 6.85 0.96
CA THR A 97 11.75 6.52 1.59
C THR A 97 11.18 5.22 1.03
N ALA A 98 11.17 5.01 -0.29
CA ALA A 98 10.69 3.77 -0.89
C ALA A 98 11.48 2.54 -0.41
N GLN A 99 12.80 2.66 -0.24
CA GLN A 99 13.62 1.58 0.32
C GLN A 99 13.22 1.22 1.75
N ARG A 100 12.77 2.19 2.56
CA ARG A 100 12.24 1.90 3.90
C ARG A 100 10.99 1.03 3.81
N PHE A 101 10.04 1.35 2.93
CA PHE A 101 8.85 0.51 2.72
C PHE A 101 9.21 -0.92 2.27
N ILE A 102 10.22 -1.09 1.42
CA ILE A 102 10.64 -2.44 1.01
C ILE A 102 11.30 -3.23 2.15
N LYS A 103 11.96 -2.56 3.10
CA LYS A 103 12.73 -3.21 4.17
C LYS A 103 11.96 -3.40 5.47
N GLU A 104 11.13 -2.42 5.81
CA GLU A 104 10.51 -2.27 7.14
C GLU A 104 9.03 -2.70 7.14
N ALA A 105 8.37 -2.77 5.97
CA ALA A 105 6.98 -3.25 5.85
C ALA A 105 6.89 -4.78 5.72
#